data_AF-A0A7M4AUG5-F1
#
_entry.id   AF-A0A7M4AUG5-F1
#
_cell.length_a   1.000
_cell.length_b   1.000
_cell.length_c   1.000
_cell.angle_alpha   90.00
_cell.angle_beta   90.00
_cell.angle_gamma   90.00
#
_symmetry.space_group_name_H-M   'P 1'
#
loop_
_entity.id
_entity.type
_entity.pdbx_description
1 polymer ?
#
loop_
_entity_poly.entity_id
_entity_poly.type
_entity_poly.pdbx_seq_one_letter_code
_entity_poly.pdbx_strand_id
1 'polypeptide(L)'
;MDVEPQHEDKTVLTLMCASIIVALSVAFFFVFGLKDMTGDSARSYQTSSLPLVLIAVFRYACAYLAFHTIVFWMIRSPVPGRMFVVLHETSEEAMIRTMGFERIGTFSSWTLMAFGLAFFIAGTATWMTVFNLNVPPLMNTLTVVLMPIAYGAAFITSTVVRYVIIPEEISMERPFGTYFKNYELVMHNYAAIFLALDLFLVQAELQWQFGIFPVFFGIVYVLFSYVYARRPQGYYIYSFLDPRINMAPVYLLGLLFACSLFYFGLWGMSLLITWNALLGGLALAFWVSRIVLFRRQVKDNPYAFQTSS
;
A
#
# COMPACT_ATOMS: atom_id res chain seq x y z
N MET A 1 -2.17 -44.96 4.62
CA MET A 1 -1.16 -43.98 5.06
C MET A 1 -0.90 -43.14 3.83
N ASP A 2 -1.80 -42.17 3.60
CA ASP A 2 -1.74 -41.33 2.41
C ASP A 2 -0.60 -40.35 2.61
N VAL A 3 0.46 -40.53 1.81
CA VAL A 3 1.55 -39.56 1.70
C VAL A 3 0.94 -38.37 0.98
N GLU A 4 0.60 -37.34 1.74
CA GLU A 4 0.22 -36.05 1.20
C GLU A 4 1.30 -35.63 0.19
N PRO A 5 0.93 -35.29 -1.07
CA PRO A 5 1.93 -35.01 -2.09
C PRO A 5 2.79 -33.85 -1.62
N GLN A 6 4.08 -34.11 -1.45
CA GLN A 6 5.07 -33.09 -1.12
C GLN A 6 5.00 -32.02 -2.22
N HIS A 7 4.35 -30.89 -1.92
CA HIS A 7 4.22 -29.82 -2.89
C HIS A 7 5.62 -29.31 -3.23
N GLU A 8 5.97 -29.39 -4.51
CA GLU A 8 7.25 -28.94 -5.04
C GLU A 8 7.49 -27.47 -4.64
N ASP A 9 8.62 -27.19 -3.99
CA ASP A 9 8.99 -25.83 -3.59
C ASP A 9 9.22 -24.97 -4.85
N LYS A 10 8.31 -24.04 -5.12
CA LYS A 10 8.37 -23.16 -6.30
C LYS A 10 9.18 -21.89 -6.05
N THR A 11 9.98 -21.83 -4.98
CA THR A 11 10.85 -20.68 -4.67
C THR A 11 11.66 -20.24 -5.88
N VAL A 12 12.36 -21.18 -6.54
CA VAL A 12 13.20 -20.88 -7.71
C VAL A 12 12.38 -20.29 -8.84
N LEU A 13 11.24 -20.90 -9.16
CA LEU A 13 10.34 -20.42 -10.21
C LEU A 13 9.81 -19.01 -9.89
N THR A 14 9.41 -18.75 -8.65
CA THR A 14 8.91 -17.44 -8.24
C THR A 14 10.01 -16.37 -8.27
N LEU A 15 11.24 -16.72 -7.88
CA LEU A 15 12.40 -15.82 -7.98
C LEU A 15 12.80 -15.54 -9.43
N MET A 16 12.74 -16.54 -10.31
CA MET A 16 12.96 -16.35 -11.75
C MET A 16 11.89 -15.44 -12.34
N CYS A 17 10.62 -15.64 -11.98
CA CYS A 17 9.52 -14.77 -12.39
C CYS A 17 9.74 -13.33 -11.94
N ALA A 18 10.04 -13.12 -10.65
CA ALA A 18 10.37 -11.80 -10.11
C ALA A 18 11.55 -11.16 -10.85
N SER A 19 12.61 -11.93 -11.13
CA SER A 19 13.80 -11.46 -11.85
C SER A 19 13.48 -11.04 -13.29
N ILE A 20 12.65 -11.79 -14.00
CA ILE A 20 12.17 -11.44 -15.34
C ILE A 20 11.36 -10.14 -15.28
N ILE A 21 10.45 -10.01 -14.32
CA ILE A 21 9.66 -8.78 -14.16
C ILE A 21 10.57 -7.59 -13.86
N VAL A 22 11.59 -7.74 -12.99
CA VAL A 22 12.58 -6.69 -12.74
C VAL A 22 13.30 -6.32 -14.04
N ALA A 23 13.79 -7.29 -14.80
CA ALA A 23 14.49 -7.02 -16.06
C ALA A 23 13.58 -6.28 -17.06
N LEU A 24 12.33 -6.70 -17.21
CA LEU A 24 11.34 -6.02 -18.06
C LEU A 24 11.01 -4.62 -17.54
N SER A 25 10.91 -4.44 -16.23
CA SER A 25 10.62 -3.13 -15.61
C SER A 25 11.78 -2.16 -15.77
N VAL A 26 13.02 -2.65 -15.68
CA VAL A 26 14.24 -1.87 -15.96
C VAL A 26 14.31 -1.51 -17.44
N ALA A 27 14.04 -2.45 -18.35
CA ALA A 27 13.97 -2.16 -19.78
C ALA A 27 12.90 -1.11 -20.08
N PHE A 28 11.70 -1.25 -19.50
CA PHE A 28 10.62 -0.27 -19.59
C PHE A 28 11.06 1.13 -19.12
N PHE A 29 11.77 1.20 -17.99
CA PHE A 29 12.29 2.47 -17.45
C PHE A 29 13.16 3.21 -18.46
N PHE A 30 14.03 2.51 -19.18
CA PHE A 30 14.91 3.11 -20.18
C PHE A 30 14.20 3.39 -21.50
N VAL A 31 13.39 2.45 -22.01
CA VAL A 31 12.70 2.60 -23.30
C VAL A 31 11.75 3.79 -23.30
N PHE A 32 11.04 4.01 -22.20
CA PHE A 32 10.09 5.12 -22.07
C PHE A 32 10.70 6.39 -21.48
N GLY A 33 12.01 6.44 -21.23
CA GLY A 33 12.69 7.65 -20.75
C GLY A 33 12.14 8.16 -19.42
N LEU A 34 11.84 7.26 -18.47
CA LEU A 34 11.14 7.62 -17.22
C LEU A 34 11.88 8.69 -16.42
N LYS A 35 13.21 8.71 -16.49
CA LYS A 35 14.03 9.74 -15.84
C LYS A 35 13.57 11.16 -16.23
N ASP A 36 13.43 11.42 -17.52
CA ASP A 36 13.07 12.75 -18.02
C ASP A 36 11.60 13.05 -17.69
N MET A 37 10.71 12.07 -17.87
CA MET A 37 9.30 12.17 -17.50
C MET A 37 9.09 12.54 -16.03
N THR A 38 9.89 11.99 -15.11
CA THR A 38 9.81 12.35 -13.68
C THR A 38 10.23 13.79 -13.43
N GLY A 39 11.20 14.32 -14.17
CA GLY A 39 11.61 15.72 -14.07
C GLY A 39 10.50 16.66 -14.55
N ASP A 40 9.89 16.33 -15.68
CA ASP A 40 8.85 17.15 -16.31
C ASP A 40 7.56 17.17 -15.47
N SER A 41 7.15 16.02 -14.94
CA SER A 41 5.91 15.89 -14.17
C SER A 41 6.01 16.51 -12.77
N ALA A 42 7.21 16.69 -12.22
CA ALA A 42 7.39 17.10 -10.82
C ALA A 42 6.76 18.45 -10.47
N ARG A 43 6.74 19.41 -11.42
CA ARG A 43 6.15 20.73 -11.20
C ARG A 43 4.65 20.66 -10.89
N SER A 44 3.93 19.74 -11.53
CA SER A 44 2.48 19.56 -11.33
C SER A 44 2.10 19.16 -9.90
N TYR A 45 3.04 18.58 -9.14
CA TYR A 45 2.80 18.23 -7.73
C TYR A 45 2.87 19.45 -6.80
N GLN A 46 3.32 20.60 -7.29
CA GLN A 46 3.45 21.85 -6.54
C GLN A 46 2.48 22.93 -7.04
N THR A 47 1.44 22.53 -7.77
CA THR A 47 0.35 23.40 -8.24
C THR A 47 -0.96 22.98 -7.58
N SER A 48 -1.87 23.94 -7.32
CA SER A 48 -3.20 23.64 -6.79
C SER A 48 -4.15 24.81 -7.06
N SER A 49 -5.45 24.51 -7.08
CA SER A 49 -6.52 25.52 -7.07
C SER A 49 -6.67 26.21 -5.71
N LEU A 50 -6.11 25.62 -4.64
CA LEU A 50 -6.05 26.20 -3.30
C LEU A 50 -4.70 26.86 -3.02
N PRO A 51 -4.62 27.78 -2.05
CA PRO A 51 -3.35 28.31 -1.57
C PRO A 51 -2.37 27.19 -1.19
N LEU A 52 -1.15 27.24 -1.71
CA LEU A 52 -0.12 26.21 -1.46
C LEU A 52 0.21 26.03 0.03
N VAL A 53 0.00 27.06 0.85
CA VAL A 53 0.12 26.95 2.31
C VAL A 53 -0.85 25.92 2.89
N LEU A 54 -2.10 25.90 2.42
CA LEU A 54 -3.09 24.92 2.88
C LEU A 54 -2.71 23.50 2.43
N ILE A 55 -2.22 23.35 1.20
CA ILE A 55 -1.73 22.06 0.70
C ILE A 55 -0.53 21.59 1.52
N ALA A 56 0.43 22.47 1.80
CA ALA A 56 1.62 22.13 2.59
C ALA A 56 1.24 21.68 4.02
N VAL A 57 0.31 22.40 4.68
CA VAL A 57 -0.22 22.03 6.00
C VAL A 57 -0.94 20.69 5.95
N PHE A 58 -1.79 20.47 4.95
CA PHE A 58 -2.50 19.21 4.76
C PHE A 58 -1.53 18.03 4.60
N ARG A 59 -0.55 18.16 3.70
CA ARG A 59 0.46 17.12 3.45
C ARG A 59 1.28 16.80 4.70
N TYR A 60 1.69 17.82 5.47
CA TYR A 60 2.39 17.61 6.74
C TYR A 60 1.50 16.99 7.81
N ALA A 61 0.21 17.31 7.87
CA ALA A 61 -0.73 16.64 8.77
C ALA A 61 -0.88 15.15 8.42
N CYS A 62 -0.97 14.81 7.13
CA CYS A 62 -0.98 13.43 6.65
C CYS A 62 0.32 12.68 7.00
N ALA A 63 1.47 13.29 6.74
CA ALA A 63 2.78 12.71 7.10
C ALA A 63 2.90 12.49 8.62
N TYR A 64 2.50 13.48 9.42
CA TYR A 64 2.48 13.37 10.88
C TYR A 64 1.58 12.22 11.34
N LEU A 65 0.35 12.11 10.80
CA LEU A 65 -0.56 11.03 11.16
C LEU A 65 0.05 9.65 10.85
N ALA A 66 0.72 9.50 9.70
CA ALA A 66 1.38 8.26 9.32
C ALA A 66 2.51 7.91 10.29
N PHE A 67 3.44 8.83 10.53
CA PHE A 67 4.56 8.59 11.44
C PHE A 67 4.09 8.38 12.88
N HIS A 68 3.09 9.14 13.33
CA HIS A 68 2.50 8.96 14.65
C HIS A 68 1.90 7.56 14.80
N THR A 69 1.14 7.11 13.80
CA THR A 69 0.54 5.78 13.77
C THR A 69 1.60 4.68 13.85
N ILE A 70 2.65 4.77 13.03
CA ILE A 70 3.74 3.78 12.98
C ILE A 70 4.52 3.76 14.30
N VAL A 71 4.92 4.92 14.81
CA VAL A 71 5.78 5.00 16.00
C VAL A 71 4.99 4.70 17.27
N PHE A 72 3.87 5.39 17.50
CA PHE A 72 3.18 5.35 18.78
C PHE A 72 2.09 4.28 18.85
N TRP A 73 1.30 4.10 17.79
CA TRP A 73 0.19 3.13 17.81
C TRP A 73 0.60 1.73 17.36
N MET A 74 1.73 1.61 16.64
CA MET A 74 2.27 0.32 16.19
C MET A 74 3.48 -0.08 17.03
N ILE A 75 4.66 0.51 16.79
CA ILE A 75 5.93 0.06 17.38
C ILE A 75 5.93 0.17 18.91
N ARG A 76 5.48 1.30 19.48
CA ARG A 76 5.47 1.55 20.92
C ARG A 76 4.18 1.15 21.63
N SER A 77 3.28 0.45 20.93
CA SER A 77 2.03 0.00 21.55
C SER A 77 2.30 -0.99 22.66
N PRO A 78 1.72 -0.82 23.86
CA PRO A 78 1.81 -1.81 24.93
C PRO A 78 0.93 -3.03 24.65
N VAL A 79 -0.04 -2.92 23.73
CA VAL A 79 -0.95 -4.01 23.36
C VAL A 79 -0.41 -4.71 22.11
N PRO A 80 -0.21 -6.05 22.14
CA PRO A 80 0.25 -6.80 20.98
C PRO A 80 -0.74 -6.75 19.81
N GLY A 81 -0.19 -6.74 18.60
CA GLY A 81 -0.93 -7.07 17.39
C GLY A 81 -1.29 -8.55 17.40
N ARG A 82 -2.35 -8.92 16.66
CA ARG A 82 -2.68 -10.33 16.39
C ARG A 82 -2.67 -10.51 14.89
N MET A 83 -2.05 -11.58 14.42
CA MET A 83 -1.92 -11.87 13.00
C MET A 83 -1.93 -13.38 12.80
N PHE A 84 -2.73 -13.85 11.86
CA PHE A 84 -2.62 -15.22 11.36
C PHE A 84 -1.55 -15.24 10.28
N VAL A 85 -0.57 -16.11 10.43
CA VAL A 85 0.60 -16.23 9.56
C VAL A 85 0.86 -17.68 9.21
N VAL A 86 1.61 -17.92 8.14
CA VAL A 86 2.08 -19.27 7.79
C VAL A 86 3.51 -19.44 8.28
N LEU A 87 3.73 -20.37 9.20
CA LEU A 87 5.06 -20.65 9.76
C LEU A 87 5.98 -21.20 8.67
N HIS A 88 7.21 -20.68 8.59
CA HIS A 88 8.14 -21.15 7.57
C HIS A 88 8.58 -22.59 7.83
N GLU A 89 8.76 -23.02 9.08
CA GLU A 89 9.25 -24.36 9.39
C GLU A 89 8.20 -25.44 9.17
N THR A 90 6.95 -25.21 9.61
CA THR A 90 5.90 -26.23 9.60
C THR A 90 4.92 -26.09 8.43
N SER A 91 4.88 -24.92 7.77
CA SER A 91 3.83 -24.56 6.79
C SER A 91 2.41 -24.50 7.36
N GLU A 92 2.29 -24.48 8.69
CA GLU A 92 1.00 -24.40 9.38
C GLU A 92 0.58 -22.95 9.58
N GLU A 93 -0.73 -22.70 9.55
CA GLU A 93 -1.30 -21.43 9.98
C GLU A 93 -1.27 -21.32 11.51
N ALA A 94 -0.70 -20.23 12.01
CA ALA A 94 -0.65 -19.94 13.43
C ALA A 94 -1.02 -18.49 13.72
N MET A 95 -1.70 -18.26 14.85
CA MET A 95 -1.90 -16.91 15.37
C MET A 95 -0.69 -16.49 16.18
N ILE A 96 -0.01 -15.44 15.73
CA ILE A 96 1.12 -14.84 16.44
C ILE A 96 0.74 -13.50 17.05
N ARG A 97 1.46 -13.14 18.12
CA ARG A 97 1.33 -11.86 18.79
C ARG A 97 2.52 -10.98 18.44
N THR A 98 2.32 -10.02 17.55
CA THR A 98 3.40 -9.15 17.06
C THR A 98 3.62 -7.95 17.97
N MET A 99 4.89 -7.66 18.26
CA MET A 99 5.31 -6.53 19.10
C MET A 99 6.42 -5.71 18.42
N GLY A 100 6.53 -4.42 18.79
CA GLY A 100 7.63 -3.60 18.31
C GLY A 100 7.69 -3.50 16.78
N PHE A 101 8.87 -3.78 16.23
CA PHE A 101 9.14 -3.73 14.78
C PHE A 101 8.49 -4.89 14.00
N GLU A 102 8.04 -5.97 14.62
CA GLU A 102 7.30 -7.02 13.91
C GLU A 102 5.97 -6.49 13.36
N ARG A 103 5.45 -5.43 13.97
CA ARG A 103 4.20 -4.79 13.54
C ARG A 103 4.32 -4.02 12.23
N ILE A 104 5.54 -3.71 11.77
CA ILE A 104 5.79 -3.06 10.47
C ILE A 104 6.13 -4.06 9.36
N GLY A 105 5.86 -5.35 9.58
CA GLY A 105 6.08 -6.38 8.57
C GLY A 105 5.02 -6.43 7.48
N THR A 106 3.78 -5.98 7.73
CA THR A 106 2.65 -6.17 6.80
C THR A 106 2.74 -5.25 5.59
N PHE A 107 2.13 -5.66 4.47
CA PHE A 107 2.00 -4.80 3.29
C PHE A 107 1.24 -3.51 3.62
N SER A 108 0.19 -3.59 4.45
CA SER A 108 -0.55 -2.40 4.92
C SER A 108 0.32 -1.41 5.70
N SER A 109 1.27 -1.90 6.50
CA SER A 109 2.22 -1.04 7.21
C SER A 109 3.26 -0.41 6.28
N TRP A 110 3.72 -1.15 5.26
CA TRP A 110 4.59 -0.64 4.20
C TRP A 110 3.88 0.41 3.35
N THR A 111 2.61 0.19 3.01
CA THR A 111 1.73 1.18 2.38
C THR A 111 1.67 2.46 3.20
N LEU A 112 1.51 2.36 4.54
CA LEU A 112 1.48 3.52 5.42
C LEU A 112 2.84 4.25 5.48
N MET A 113 3.95 3.51 5.47
CA MET A 113 5.30 4.10 5.35
C MET A 113 5.46 4.86 4.03
N ALA A 114 5.07 4.26 2.91
CA ALA A 114 5.12 4.90 1.59
C ALA A 114 4.24 6.14 1.55
N PHE A 115 3.01 6.07 2.07
CA PHE A 115 2.11 7.22 2.24
C PHE A 115 2.75 8.34 3.06
N GLY A 116 3.31 8.02 4.24
CA GLY A 116 3.92 9.02 5.12
C GLY A 116 5.14 9.69 4.48
N LEU A 117 6.01 8.90 3.84
CA LEU A 117 7.17 9.42 3.12
C LEU A 117 6.78 10.25 1.90
N ALA A 118 5.79 9.81 1.11
CA ALA A 118 5.30 10.55 -0.05
C ALA A 118 4.79 11.94 0.37
N PHE A 119 3.93 12.00 1.39
CA PHE A 119 3.40 13.25 1.91
C PHE A 119 4.46 14.13 2.58
N PHE A 120 5.44 13.55 3.27
CA PHE A 120 6.54 14.30 3.87
C PHE A 120 7.41 14.97 2.81
N ILE A 121 7.84 14.21 1.79
CA ILE A 121 8.67 14.74 0.71
C ILE A 121 7.90 15.77 -0.13
N ALA A 122 6.67 15.43 -0.54
CA ALA A 122 5.82 16.33 -1.31
C ALA A 122 5.49 17.62 -0.53
N GLY A 123 5.16 17.51 0.76
CA GLY A 123 4.86 18.65 1.61
C GLY A 123 6.09 19.55 1.84
N THR A 124 7.29 18.95 1.97
CA THR A 124 8.53 19.72 2.08
C THR A 124 8.81 20.47 0.78
N ALA A 125 8.62 19.83 -0.38
CA ALA A 125 8.71 20.49 -1.67
C ALA A 125 7.70 21.65 -1.79
N THR A 126 6.46 21.46 -1.32
CA THR A 126 5.44 22.52 -1.32
C THR A 126 5.83 23.70 -0.43
N TRP A 127 6.36 23.46 0.77
CA TRP A 127 6.88 24.51 1.63
C TRP A 127 8.03 25.28 1.00
N MET A 128 8.96 24.58 0.34
CA MET A 128 10.04 25.23 -0.40
C MET A 128 9.47 26.15 -1.48
N THR A 129 8.48 25.70 -2.25
CA THR A 129 7.78 26.54 -3.24
C THR A 129 7.09 27.74 -2.59
N VAL A 130 6.41 27.57 -1.45
CA VAL A 130 5.78 28.67 -0.68
C VAL A 130 6.80 29.73 -0.25
N PHE A 131 7.99 29.32 0.16
CA PHE A 131 9.07 30.22 0.56
C PHE A 131 9.92 30.73 -0.62
N ASN A 132 9.51 30.46 -1.87
CA ASN A 132 10.26 30.79 -3.09
C ASN A 132 11.69 30.20 -3.11
N LEU A 133 11.87 29.03 -2.50
CA LEU A 133 13.11 28.26 -2.53
C LEU A 133 13.09 27.26 -3.69
N ASN A 134 14.27 27.00 -4.26
CA ASN A 134 14.42 26.00 -5.31
C ASN A 134 14.26 24.59 -4.74
N VAL A 135 13.30 23.81 -5.26
CA VAL A 135 13.12 22.41 -4.88
C VAL A 135 14.24 21.56 -5.50
N PRO A 136 15.01 20.79 -4.70
CA PRO A 136 16.07 19.94 -5.22
C PRO A 136 15.54 18.88 -6.20
N PRO A 137 16.29 18.55 -7.28
CA PRO A 137 15.87 17.53 -8.25
C PRO A 137 15.54 16.18 -7.61
N LEU A 138 16.30 15.77 -6.59
CA LEU A 138 16.05 14.51 -5.87
C LEU A 138 14.65 14.50 -5.20
N MET A 139 14.22 15.60 -4.59
CA MET A 139 12.89 15.69 -3.95
C MET A 139 11.77 15.64 -4.98
N ASN A 140 11.98 16.26 -6.14
CA ASN A 140 11.06 16.19 -7.28
C ASN A 140 10.91 14.74 -7.77
N THR A 141 12.03 14.06 -8.03
CA THR A 141 12.02 12.64 -8.43
C THR A 141 11.35 11.77 -7.37
N LEU A 142 11.69 11.94 -6.09
CA LEU A 142 11.08 11.16 -5.01
C LEU A 142 9.57 11.41 -4.89
N THR A 143 9.09 12.64 -5.11
CA THR A 143 7.65 12.94 -5.13
C THR A 143 6.94 12.15 -6.24
N VAL A 144 7.48 12.21 -7.46
CA VAL A 144 6.90 11.52 -8.62
C VAL A 144 7.00 9.99 -8.52
N VAL A 145 7.97 9.46 -7.78
CA VAL A 145 8.10 8.01 -7.55
C VAL A 145 7.19 7.54 -6.41
N LEU A 146 7.22 8.22 -5.26
CA LEU A 146 6.53 7.78 -4.05
C LEU A 146 5.00 7.99 -4.13
N MET A 147 4.53 9.02 -4.83
CA MET A 147 3.08 9.28 -4.95
C MET A 147 2.35 8.15 -5.71
N PRO A 148 2.79 7.71 -6.91
CA PRO A 148 2.24 6.53 -7.58
C PRO A 148 2.28 5.27 -6.72
N ILE A 149 3.38 5.01 -5.99
CA ILE A 149 3.49 3.88 -5.06
C ILE A 149 2.39 3.98 -4.00
N ALA A 150 2.27 5.13 -3.34
CA ALA A 150 1.27 5.36 -2.30
C ALA A 150 -0.15 5.21 -2.86
N TYR A 151 -0.43 5.76 -4.04
CA TYR A 151 -1.71 5.63 -4.75
C TYR A 151 -2.10 4.17 -4.98
N GLY A 152 -1.24 3.41 -5.68
CA GLY A 152 -1.50 2.00 -5.98
C GLY A 152 -1.65 1.16 -4.72
N ALA A 153 -0.71 1.31 -3.77
CA ALA A 153 -0.65 0.51 -2.56
C ALA A 153 -1.79 0.80 -1.57
N ALA A 154 -2.21 2.06 -1.41
CA ALA A 154 -3.30 2.41 -0.50
C ALA A 154 -4.67 1.92 -1.02
N PHE A 155 -4.92 2.07 -2.32
CA PHE A 155 -6.20 1.68 -2.91
C PHE A 155 -6.37 0.16 -2.95
N ILE A 156 -5.31 -0.59 -3.29
CA ILE A 156 -5.35 -2.06 -3.19
C ILE A 156 -5.51 -2.51 -1.74
N THR A 157 -4.78 -1.90 -0.78
CA THR A 157 -4.88 -2.25 0.65
C THR A 157 -6.31 -2.08 1.15
N SER A 158 -6.94 -0.92 0.88
CA SER A 158 -8.32 -0.66 1.27
C SER A 158 -9.30 -1.66 0.65
N THR A 159 -9.12 -1.98 -0.64
CA THR A 159 -10.00 -2.92 -1.36
C THR A 159 -9.86 -4.34 -0.82
N VAL A 160 -8.63 -4.84 -0.67
CA VAL A 160 -8.34 -6.20 -0.21
C VAL A 160 -8.82 -6.38 1.23
N VAL A 161 -8.61 -5.40 2.11
CA VAL A 161 -9.11 -5.47 3.49
C VAL A 161 -10.64 -5.58 3.51
N ARG A 162 -11.33 -4.77 2.72
CA ARG A 162 -12.81 -4.72 2.71
C ARG A 162 -13.44 -5.95 2.04
N TYR A 163 -12.90 -6.42 0.92
CA TYR A 163 -13.56 -7.43 0.08
C TYR A 163 -12.95 -8.82 0.16
N VAL A 164 -11.75 -8.97 0.71
CA VAL A 164 -11.08 -10.26 0.84
C VAL A 164 -10.87 -10.59 2.31
N ILE A 165 -10.02 -9.83 3.02
CA ILE A 165 -9.58 -10.18 4.38
C ILE A 165 -10.74 -10.22 5.38
N ILE A 166 -11.52 -9.14 5.51
CA ILE A 166 -12.61 -9.12 6.50
C ILE A 166 -13.69 -10.18 6.19
N PRO A 167 -14.18 -10.34 4.94
CA PRO A 167 -15.07 -11.44 4.60
C PRO A 167 -14.50 -12.83 4.90
N GLU A 168 -13.21 -13.05 4.63
CA GLU A 168 -12.54 -14.32 4.93
C GLU A 168 -12.50 -14.59 6.44
N GLU A 169 -12.12 -13.61 7.26
CA GLU A 169 -12.13 -13.73 8.73
C GLU A 169 -13.54 -13.99 9.28
N ILE A 170 -14.57 -13.39 8.68
CA ILE A 170 -15.97 -13.69 9.00
C ILE A 170 -16.31 -15.14 8.65
N SER A 171 -15.89 -15.61 7.48
CA SER A 171 -16.16 -16.98 7.03
C SER A 171 -15.45 -18.04 7.87
N MET A 172 -14.29 -17.69 8.43
CA MET A 172 -13.51 -18.54 9.33
C MET A 172 -13.90 -18.39 10.81
N GLU A 173 -14.95 -17.62 11.12
CA GLU A 173 -15.41 -17.33 12.49
C GLU A 173 -14.30 -16.74 13.40
N ARG A 174 -13.34 -16.02 12.81
CA ARG A 174 -12.19 -15.43 13.51
C ARG A 174 -12.51 -13.99 13.99
N PRO A 175 -11.93 -13.54 15.12
CA PRO A 175 -12.15 -12.18 15.60
C PRO A 175 -11.57 -11.09 14.69
N PHE A 176 -12.43 -10.33 14.01
CA PHE A 176 -12.02 -9.30 13.05
C PHE A 176 -12.18 -7.85 13.57
N GLY A 177 -12.70 -7.63 14.78
CA GLY A 177 -12.87 -6.27 15.34
C GLY A 177 -11.58 -5.48 15.51
N THR A 178 -10.44 -6.16 15.49
CA THR A 178 -9.11 -5.56 15.48
C THR A 178 -8.88 -4.70 14.26
N TYR A 179 -9.43 -5.03 13.07
CA TYR A 179 -9.30 -4.26 11.83
C TYR A 179 -9.95 -2.85 11.90
N PHE A 180 -10.70 -2.57 12.97
CA PHE A 180 -11.25 -1.24 13.27
C PHE A 180 -10.48 -0.50 14.38
N LYS A 181 -9.29 -1.02 14.74
CA LYS A 181 -8.19 -0.34 15.45
C LYS A 181 -7.98 1.07 14.87
N ASN A 182 -7.69 2.10 15.67
CA ASN A 182 -7.35 3.43 15.13
C ASN A 182 -6.20 3.34 14.10
N TYR A 183 -5.15 2.58 14.42
CA TYR A 183 -4.01 2.40 13.51
C TYR A 183 -4.40 1.60 12.25
N GLU A 184 -5.26 0.58 12.36
CA GLU A 184 -5.79 -0.16 11.21
C GLU A 184 -6.65 0.73 10.32
N LEU A 185 -7.51 1.59 10.90
CA LEU A 185 -8.30 2.55 10.12
C LEU A 185 -7.43 3.54 9.36
N VAL A 186 -6.31 3.96 9.94
CA VAL A 186 -5.33 4.81 9.25
C VAL A 186 -4.71 4.06 8.07
N MET A 187 -4.22 2.84 8.29
CA MET A 187 -3.60 2.03 7.24
C MET A 187 -4.57 1.63 6.13
N HIS A 188 -5.79 1.24 6.49
CA HIS A 188 -6.75 0.61 5.58
C HIS A 188 -7.71 1.58 4.91
N ASN A 189 -7.99 2.74 5.52
CA ASN A 189 -8.98 3.69 4.99
C ASN A 189 -8.40 5.09 4.79
N TYR A 190 -7.84 5.69 5.85
CA TYR A 190 -7.48 7.11 5.79
C TYR A 190 -6.36 7.38 4.78
N ALA A 191 -5.41 6.47 4.59
CA ALA A 191 -4.40 6.60 3.54
C ALA A 191 -5.03 6.79 2.16
N ALA A 192 -5.99 5.93 1.77
CA ALA A 192 -6.70 6.04 0.50
C ALA A 192 -7.54 7.32 0.39
N ILE A 193 -8.24 7.71 1.47
CA ILE A 193 -9.03 8.94 1.53
C ILE A 193 -8.15 10.17 1.30
N PHE A 194 -7.04 10.29 2.04
CA PHE A 194 -6.18 11.47 1.97
C PHE A 194 -5.41 11.56 0.65
N LEU A 195 -5.00 10.42 0.08
CA LEU A 195 -4.43 10.39 -1.27
C LEU A 195 -5.45 10.84 -2.31
N ALA A 196 -6.70 10.38 -2.24
CA ALA A 196 -7.76 10.82 -3.15
C ALA A 196 -8.01 12.33 -3.04
N LEU A 197 -8.01 12.87 -1.80
CA LEU A 197 -8.13 14.30 -1.57
C LEU A 197 -6.93 15.08 -2.15
N ASP A 198 -5.69 14.62 -1.95
CA ASP A 198 -4.51 15.28 -2.54
C ASP A 198 -4.61 15.29 -4.07
N LEU A 199 -4.95 14.15 -4.68
CA LEU A 199 -5.12 14.04 -6.13
C LEU A 199 -6.14 15.04 -6.67
N PHE A 200 -7.27 15.20 -5.98
CA PHE A 200 -8.33 16.12 -6.38
C PHE A 200 -7.94 17.60 -6.22
N LEU A 201 -7.24 17.94 -5.13
CA LEU A 201 -6.87 19.32 -4.80
C LEU A 201 -5.66 19.82 -5.60
N VAL A 202 -4.68 18.94 -5.82
CA VAL A 202 -3.41 19.27 -6.48
C VAL A 202 -3.52 19.06 -7.99
N GLN A 203 -4.29 18.07 -8.43
CA GLN A 203 -4.43 17.67 -9.83
C GLN A 203 -3.06 17.43 -10.49
N ALA A 204 -2.20 16.72 -9.76
CA ALA A 204 -0.88 16.37 -10.25
C ALA A 204 -0.99 15.58 -11.56
N GLU A 205 -0.07 15.85 -12.48
CA GLU A 205 -0.01 15.20 -13.78
C GLU A 205 0.51 13.78 -13.60
N LEU A 206 -0.42 12.83 -13.56
CA LEU A 206 -0.11 11.41 -13.55
C LEU A 206 0.13 10.93 -14.98
N GLN A 207 1.22 10.18 -15.17
CA GLN A 207 1.54 9.50 -16.42
C GLN A 207 1.27 8.01 -16.26
N TRP A 208 0.74 7.34 -17.28
CA TRP A 208 0.46 5.90 -17.17
C TRP A 208 1.75 5.10 -16.94
N GLN A 209 2.89 5.55 -17.47
CA GLN A 209 4.20 4.93 -17.30
C GLN A 209 4.62 4.80 -15.83
N PHE A 210 4.14 5.69 -14.95
CA PHE A 210 4.46 5.62 -13.51
C PHE A 210 3.78 4.44 -12.80
N GLY A 211 2.90 3.70 -13.49
CA GLY A 211 2.35 2.43 -13.01
C GLY A 211 3.38 1.34 -12.78
N ILE A 212 4.63 1.55 -13.21
CA ILE A 212 5.77 0.68 -12.90
C ILE A 212 6.29 0.86 -11.46
N PHE A 213 6.13 2.03 -10.83
CA PHE A 213 6.67 2.26 -9.48
C PHE A 213 5.99 1.38 -8.42
N PRO A 214 4.65 1.20 -8.41
CA PRO A 214 4.00 0.21 -7.56
C PRO A 214 4.50 -1.23 -7.78
N VAL A 215 4.90 -1.60 -9.00
CA VAL A 215 5.48 -2.92 -9.30
C VAL A 215 6.81 -3.10 -8.58
N PHE A 216 7.72 -2.13 -8.69
CA PHE A 216 8.99 -2.16 -7.97
C PHE A 216 8.78 -2.27 -6.47
N PHE A 217 7.85 -1.49 -5.92
CA PHE A 217 7.50 -1.56 -4.50
C PHE A 217 6.99 -2.95 -4.08
N GLY A 218 6.09 -3.55 -4.86
CA GLY A 218 5.60 -4.90 -4.61
C GLY A 218 6.70 -5.97 -4.67
N ILE A 219 7.63 -5.87 -5.62
CA ILE A 219 8.77 -6.79 -5.74
C ILE A 219 9.66 -6.69 -4.50
N VAL A 220 10.00 -5.47 -4.07
CA VAL A 220 10.82 -5.26 -2.86
C VAL A 220 10.13 -5.85 -1.63
N TYR A 221 8.81 -5.69 -1.50
CA TYR A 221 8.05 -6.27 -0.41
C TYR A 221 8.03 -7.81 -0.42
N VAL A 222 7.94 -8.43 -1.60
CA VAL A 222 7.99 -9.89 -1.75
C VAL A 222 9.38 -10.42 -1.36
N LEU A 223 10.44 -9.77 -1.83
CA LEU A 223 11.82 -10.11 -1.45
C LEU A 223 12.02 -9.97 0.06
N PHE A 224 11.52 -8.89 0.67
CA PHE A 224 11.51 -8.71 2.12
C PHE A 224 10.82 -9.89 2.81
N SER A 225 9.63 -10.27 2.36
CA SER A 225 8.85 -11.36 2.95
C SER A 225 9.60 -12.70 2.88
N TYR A 226 10.32 -12.95 1.79
CA TYR A 226 11.10 -14.18 1.59
C TYR A 226 12.32 -14.24 2.49
N VAL A 227 13.00 -13.10 2.67
CA VAL A 227 14.15 -12.98 3.58
C VAL A 227 13.66 -13.08 5.03
N TYR A 228 12.52 -12.47 5.36
CA TYR A 228 11.94 -12.49 6.69
C TYR A 228 11.54 -13.91 7.10
N ALA A 229 10.84 -14.64 6.23
CA ALA A 229 10.40 -16.00 6.51
C ALA A 229 11.55 -16.99 6.76
N ARG A 230 12.72 -16.77 6.15
CA ARG A 230 13.91 -17.64 6.31
C ARG A 230 14.72 -17.41 7.59
N ARG A 231 14.35 -16.42 8.40
CA ARG A 231 14.98 -16.24 9.72
C ARG A 231 14.51 -17.35 10.68
N PRO A 232 15.26 -17.65 11.76
CA PRO A 232 14.76 -18.53 12.81
C PRO A 232 13.40 -18.03 13.31
N GLN A 233 12.41 -18.92 13.40
CA GLN A 233 11.01 -18.56 13.75
C GLN A 233 10.33 -17.59 12.76
N GLY A 234 10.85 -17.48 11.54
CA GLY A 234 10.27 -16.68 10.48
C GLY A 234 8.95 -17.25 9.96
N TYR A 235 8.14 -16.37 9.38
CA TYR A 235 6.82 -16.70 8.87
C TYR A 235 6.46 -15.85 7.66
N TYR A 236 5.56 -16.35 6.83
CA TYR A 236 4.92 -15.57 5.78
C TYR A 236 3.68 -14.88 6.36
N ILE A 237 3.64 -13.56 6.25
CA ILE A 237 2.55 -12.73 6.77
C ILE A 237 1.22 -13.02 6.05
N TYR A 238 1.31 -13.36 4.76
CA TYR A 238 0.17 -13.76 3.96
C TYR A 238 0.47 -15.11 3.32
N SER A 239 -0.52 -16.00 3.30
CA SER A 239 -0.40 -17.33 2.70
C SER A 239 0.05 -17.26 1.23
N PHE A 240 -0.45 -16.29 0.47
CA PHE A 240 -0.07 -16.10 -0.94
C PHE A 240 1.40 -15.70 -1.19
N LEU A 241 2.14 -15.34 -0.14
CA LEU A 241 3.58 -15.08 -0.22
C LEU A 241 4.41 -16.33 0.04
N ASP A 242 3.82 -17.43 0.51
CA ASP A 242 4.56 -18.66 0.69
C ASP A 242 4.85 -19.29 -0.69
N PRO A 243 6.12 -19.42 -1.12
CA PRO A 243 6.46 -19.99 -2.42
C PRO A 243 6.13 -21.48 -2.54
N ARG A 244 5.75 -22.16 -1.44
CA ARG A 244 5.46 -23.59 -1.41
C ARG A 244 4.00 -23.90 -1.76
N ILE A 245 3.11 -22.90 -1.77
CA ILE A 245 1.73 -23.13 -2.18
C ILE A 245 1.62 -23.32 -3.69
N ASN A 246 0.60 -24.07 -4.11
CA ASN A 246 0.26 -24.16 -5.52
C ASN A 246 -0.11 -22.79 -6.07
N MET A 247 0.41 -22.45 -7.25
CA MET A 247 0.20 -21.18 -7.94
C MET A 247 0.87 -19.94 -7.32
N ALA A 248 1.87 -20.09 -6.43
CA ALA A 248 2.63 -18.97 -5.87
C ALA A 248 3.12 -17.92 -6.91
N PRO A 249 3.69 -18.31 -8.08
CA PRO A 249 4.06 -17.32 -9.10
C PRO A 249 2.86 -16.55 -9.67
N VAL A 250 1.69 -17.18 -9.77
CA VAL A 250 0.46 -16.54 -10.27
C VAL A 250 -0.07 -15.54 -9.25
N TYR A 251 -0.03 -15.87 -7.96
CA TYR A 251 -0.43 -14.92 -6.92
C TYR A 251 0.50 -13.71 -6.86
N LEU A 252 1.81 -13.93 -7.02
CA LEU A 252 2.78 -12.84 -7.15
C LEU A 252 2.43 -11.93 -8.34
N LEU A 253 2.23 -12.50 -9.52
CA LEU A 253 1.85 -11.75 -10.72
C LEU A 253 0.53 -11.01 -10.53
N GLY A 254 -0.46 -11.64 -9.91
CA GLY A 254 -1.74 -11.03 -9.59
C GLY A 254 -1.62 -9.83 -8.66
N LEU A 255 -0.77 -9.93 -7.62
CA LEU A 255 -0.52 -8.82 -6.69
C LEU A 255 0.17 -7.64 -7.39
N LEU A 256 1.21 -7.91 -8.17
CA LEU A 256 1.94 -6.88 -8.92
C LEU A 256 1.04 -6.20 -9.94
N PHE A 257 0.26 -6.99 -10.69
CA PHE A 257 -0.73 -6.48 -11.62
C PHE A 257 -1.79 -5.64 -10.92
N ALA A 258 -2.31 -6.09 -9.77
CA ALA A 258 -3.31 -5.34 -9.02
C ALA A 258 -2.75 -3.98 -8.55
N CYS A 259 -1.51 -3.93 -8.05
CA CYS A 259 -0.88 -2.66 -7.64
C CYS A 259 -0.83 -1.65 -8.80
N SER A 260 -0.47 -2.08 -10.00
CA SER A 260 -0.50 -1.24 -11.21
C SER A 260 -1.92 -0.89 -11.65
N LEU A 261 -2.86 -1.84 -11.57
CA LEU A 261 -4.25 -1.63 -11.97
C LEU A 261 -4.92 -0.54 -11.13
N PHE A 262 -4.71 -0.54 -9.81
CA PHE A 262 -5.24 0.51 -8.93
C PHE A 262 -4.62 1.87 -9.23
N TYR A 263 -3.31 1.91 -9.54
CA TYR A 263 -2.68 3.13 -10.04
C TYR A 263 -3.29 3.60 -11.36
N PHE A 264 -3.48 2.70 -12.34
CA PHE A 264 -4.09 3.05 -13.63
C PHE A 264 -5.51 3.58 -13.48
N GLY A 265 -6.29 3.03 -12.56
CA GLY A 265 -7.61 3.59 -12.25
C GLY A 265 -7.50 5.02 -11.72
N LEU A 266 -6.52 5.33 -10.87
CA LEU A 266 -6.30 6.70 -10.37
C LEU A 266 -5.76 7.66 -11.43
N TRP A 267 -4.91 7.18 -12.33
CA TRP A 267 -4.52 7.91 -13.54
C TRP A 267 -5.75 8.20 -14.43
N GLY A 268 -6.65 7.23 -14.61
CA GLY A 268 -7.93 7.45 -15.29
C GLY A 268 -8.79 8.51 -14.58
N MET A 269 -8.84 8.48 -13.24
CA MET A 269 -9.52 9.50 -12.45
C MET A 269 -8.88 10.87 -12.59
N SER A 270 -7.54 10.97 -12.66
CA SER A 270 -6.88 12.26 -12.88
C SER A 270 -7.23 12.84 -14.24
N LEU A 271 -7.29 12.02 -15.30
CA LEU A 271 -7.76 12.46 -16.62
C LEU A 271 -9.22 12.95 -16.56
N LEU A 272 -10.08 12.23 -15.83
CA LEU A 272 -11.49 12.59 -15.67
C LEU A 272 -11.65 13.92 -14.90
N ILE A 273 -10.83 14.16 -13.87
CA ILE A 273 -10.80 15.42 -13.10
C ILE A 273 -10.35 16.58 -14.00
N THR A 274 -9.31 16.39 -14.80
CA THR A 274 -8.84 17.40 -15.75
C THR A 274 -9.90 17.73 -16.80
N TRP A 275 -10.64 16.72 -17.29
CA TRP A 275 -11.74 16.93 -18.24
C TRP A 275 -12.95 17.62 -17.59
N ASN A 276 -13.35 17.18 -16.40
CA ASN A 276 -14.44 17.76 -15.64
C ASN A 276 -14.25 17.50 -14.14
N ALA A 277 -13.81 18.52 -13.40
CA ALA A 277 -13.48 18.39 -12.00
C ALA A 277 -14.67 17.87 -11.15
N LEU A 278 -15.90 18.29 -11.45
CA LEU A 278 -17.07 17.81 -10.71
C LEU A 278 -17.32 16.31 -10.93
N LEU A 279 -17.36 15.86 -12.19
CA LEU A 279 -17.57 14.46 -12.52
C LEU A 279 -16.41 13.58 -12.02
N GLY A 280 -15.17 14.02 -12.23
CA GLY A 280 -13.99 13.33 -11.73
C GLY A 280 -13.97 13.24 -10.21
N GLY A 281 -14.29 14.33 -9.51
CA GLY A 281 -14.39 14.36 -8.05
C GLY A 281 -15.49 13.45 -7.50
N LEU A 282 -16.67 13.45 -8.11
CA LEU A 282 -17.77 12.56 -7.73
C LEU A 282 -17.44 11.09 -8.00
N ALA A 283 -16.83 10.76 -9.13
CA ALA A 283 -16.40 9.40 -9.46
C ALA A 283 -15.32 8.90 -8.50
N LEU A 284 -14.33 9.74 -8.18
CA LEU A 284 -13.30 9.42 -7.20
C LEU A 284 -13.87 9.25 -5.79
N ALA A 285 -14.75 10.14 -5.35
CA ALA A 285 -15.43 10.04 -4.07
C ALA A 285 -16.29 8.77 -3.98
N PHE A 286 -17.01 8.43 -5.06
CA PHE A 286 -17.76 7.19 -5.16
C PHE A 286 -16.82 5.98 -5.02
N TRP A 287 -15.72 5.93 -5.76
CA TRP A 287 -14.76 4.82 -5.67
C TRP A 287 -14.20 4.68 -4.24
N VAL A 288 -13.74 5.76 -3.63
CA VAL A 288 -13.24 5.76 -2.23
C VAL A 288 -14.32 5.22 -1.29
N SER A 289 -15.58 5.66 -1.41
CA SER A 289 -16.69 5.17 -0.58
C SER A 289 -16.95 3.66 -0.75
N ARG A 290 -16.58 3.08 -1.89
CA ARG A 290 -16.71 1.64 -2.18
C ARG A 290 -15.55 0.81 -1.67
N ILE A 291 -14.41 1.39 -1.32
CA ILE A 291 -13.25 0.61 -0.83
C ILE A 291 -13.03 0.78 0.67
N VAL A 292 -13.34 1.93 1.25
CA VAL A 292 -13.16 2.14 2.70
C VAL A 292 -14.23 1.43 3.52
N LEU A 293 -13.87 0.91 4.69
CA LEU A 293 -14.80 0.22 5.59
C LEU A 293 -14.63 0.68 7.04
N PHE A 294 -15.67 1.27 7.61
CA PHE A 294 -15.71 1.69 9.01
C PHE A 294 -16.60 0.78 9.85
N ARG A 295 -16.31 0.70 11.16
CA ARG A 295 -16.97 -0.18 12.16
C ARG A 295 -18.50 -0.22 12.08
N ARG A 296 -19.14 0.89 11.67
CA ARG A 296 -20.60 1.05 11.66
C ARG A 296 -21.34 0.00 10.82
N GLN A 297 -20.65 -0.67 9.88
CA GLN A 297 -21.24 -1.68 8.98
C GLN A 297 -21.22 -3.13 9.49
N VAL A 298 -20.69 -3.41 10.69
CA VAL A 298 -20.51 -4.81 11.18
C VAL A 298 -21.15 -5.07 12.55
N LYS A 299 -22.25 -4.36 12.87
CA LYS A 299 -22.87 -4.38 14.20
C LYS A 299 -23.53 -5.71 14.60
N ASP A 300 -23.76 -6.61 13.66
CA ASP A 300 -24.62 -7.79 13.88
C ASP A 300 -23.86 -9.13 13.84
N ASN A 301 -22.53 -9.13 13.93
CA ASN A 301 -21.73 -10.35 13.90
C ASN A 301 -21.23 -10.73 15.32
N PRO A 302 -21.59 -11.92 15.84
CA PRO A 302 -21.23 -12.35 17.20
C PRO A 302 -19.72 -12.53 17.41
N TYR A 303 -18.94 -12.70 16.34
CA TYR A 303 -17.48 -12.88 16.37
C TYR A 303 -16.72 -11.55 16.28
N ALA A 304 -17.40 -10.43 16.01
CA ALA A 304 -16.76 -9.13 15.77
C ALA A 304 -15.81 -8.69 16.89
N PHE A 305 -16.13 -8.99 18.15
CA PHE A 305 -15.33 -8.54 19.30
C PHE A 305 -14.98 -9.66 20.26
N GLN A 306 -15.12 -10.93 19.85
CA GLN A 306 -14.71 -12.04 20.70
C GLN A 306 -13.21 -11.96 20.95
N THR A 307 -12.82 -11.91 22.22
CA THR A 307 -11.46 -12.25 22.61
C THR A 307 -11.34 -13.76 22.45
N SER A 308 -10.66 -14.22 21.39
CA SER A 308 -10.20 -15.61 21.32
C SER A 308 -9.40 -15.87 22.60
N SER A 309 -9.93 -16.75 23.45
CA SER A 309 -9.30 -17.23 24.68
C SER A 309 -7.88 -17.73 24.42
#